data_AF-A0A9E4EZN0-F1
#
_entry.id   AF-A0A9E4EZN0-F1
#
_cell.length_a   1.000
_cell.length_b   1.000
_cell.length_c   1.000
_cell.angle_alpha   90.00
_cell.angle_beta   90.00
_cell.angle_gamma   90.00
#
_symmetry.space_group_name_H-M   'P 1'
#
loop_
_entity.id
_entity.type
_entity.pdbx_description
1 polymer ?
#
loop_
_entity_poly.entity_id
_entity_poly.type
_entity_poly.pdbx_seq_one_letter_code
_entity_poly.pdbx_strand_id
1 'polypeptide(L)'
;PAAITQLKRLAEQTGADAFDSEGMTSPVEIVRRAADRARLEHFDYCIVDSAGRLHIDDALMDELKEMKDAAQPDEVLLVADAMTGQEAVNLGEAFSDRIGITGVVLTKLDGDARGGGALSLRSVTGVPVKMVGAGEKHPERMASRVLGMGDVMSLIEKAEAAISPDDAQSMVESLGKGTFTLVTMKEQILQMRKMGSMGDVLSMIPGLGNRMPDMEIDETELTRTVAIIDSMTPAERTKPEIIKGSRRKRIAAGSGTRVQDVNRLLKQFAQTQKLMKQFSKGGKKKQMQRMRQMLNF
;
A
#
# COMPACT_ATOMS: atom_id res chain seq x y z
N PRO A 1 26.62 -5.53 -23.09
CA PRO A 1 25.67 -5.10 -24.15
C PRO A 1 24.21 -5.04 -23.69
N ALA A 2 23.62 -6.14 -23.18
CA ALA A 2 22.21 -6.18 -22.80
C ALA A 2 21.84 -5.27 -21.61
N ALA A 3 22.73 -5.12 -20.61
CA ALA A 3 22.49 -4.30 -19.42
C ALA A 3 22.30 -2.80 -19.75
N ILE A 4 23.15 -2.24 -20.62
CA ILE A 4 23.04 -0.84 -21.06
C ILE A 4 21.71 -0.62 -21.80
N THR A 5 21.32 -1.54 -22.69
CA THR A 5 20.04 -1.47 -23.39
C THR A 5 18.85 -1.59 -22.44
N GLN A 6 18.95 -2.43 -21.41
CA GLN A 6 17.92 -2.55 -20.36
C GLN A 6 17.78 -1.25 -19.57
N LEU A 7 18.89 -0.63 -19.17
CA LEU A 7 18.88 0.65 -18.46
C LEU A 7 18.26 1.76 -19.32
N LYS A 8 18.64 1.86 -20.61
CA LYS A 8 18.04 2.83 -21.56
C LYS A 8 16.52 2.66 -21.66
N ARG A 9 16.02 1.42 -21.74
CA ARG A 9 14.57 1.16 -21.75
C ARG A 9 13.88 1.56 -20.44
N LEU A 10 14.50 1.32 -19.29
CA LEU A 10 13.94 1.72 -17.99
C LEU A 10 13.90 3.24 -17.85
N ALA A 11 14.93 3.94 -18.34
CA ALA A 11 14.95 5.39 -18.38
C ALA A 11 13.82 5.95 -19.25
N GLU A 12 13.62 5.39 -20.47
CA GLU A 12 12.50 5.76 -21.34
C GLU A 12 11.12 5.55 -20.68
N GLN A 13 10.93 4.42 -19.97
CA GLN A 13 9.66 4.12 -19.29
C GLN A 13 9.36 5.05 -18.11
N THR A 14 10.41 5.54 -17.44
CA THR A 14 10.29 6.41 -16.26
C THR A 14 10.36 7.90 -16.61
N GLY A 15 10.66 8.23 -17.87
CA GLY A 15 10.91 9.60 -18.32
C GLY A 15 12.24 10.17 -17.83
N ALA A 16 13.16 9.32 -17.35
CA ALA A 16 14.51 9.72 -16.97
C ALA A 16 15.43 9.75 -18.20
N ASP A 17 16.50 10.55 -18.13
CA ASP A 17 17.56 10.54 -19.15
C ASP A 17 18.59 9.44 -18.85
N ALA A 18 19.08 8.78 -19.90
CA ALA A 18 20.12 7.77 -19.82
C ALA A 18 21.40 8.29 -20.46
N PHE A 19 22.51 8.23 -19.71
CA PHE A 19 23.82 8.57 -20.26
C PHE A 19 24.22 7.57 -21.35
N ASP A 20 24.60 8.08 -22.52
CA ASP A 20 25.06 7.23 -23.61
C ASP A 20 26.54 6.86 -23.45
N SER A 21 26.79 5.63 -23.04
CA SER A 21 28.14 5.07 -22.87
C SER A 21 28.60 4.28 -24.10
N GLU A 22 27.94 4.40 -25.26
CA GLU A 22 28.27 3.63 -26.45
C GLU A 22 29.72 3.90 -26.92
N GLY A 23 30.46 2.83 -27.21
CA GLY A 23 31.88 2.90 -27.60
C GLY A 23 32.86 3.15 -26.45
N MET A 24 32.39 3.35 -25.22
CA MET A 24 33.23 3.48 -24.03
C MET A 24 33.44 2.12 -23.35
N THR A 25 34.67 1.83 -22.93
CA THR A 25 35.02 0.56 -22.27
C THR A 25 35.43 0.73 -20.81
N SER A 26 35.88 1.91 -20.39
CA SER A 26 36.27 2.18 -19.01
C SER A 26 35.07 2.60 -18.15
N PRO A 27 34.69 1.82 -17.11
CA PRO A 27 33.61 2.19 -16.20
C PRO A 27 33.88 3.51 -15.46
N VAL A 28 35.13 3.75 -15.07
CA VAL A 28 35.55 5.00 -14.39
C VAL A 28 35.35 6.21 -15.30
N GLU A 29 35.71 6.08 -16.59
CA GLU A 29 35.51 7.18 -17.55
C GLU A 29 34.03 7.45 -17.81
N ILE A 30 33.22 6.39 -17.94
CA ILE A 30 31.76 6.51 -18.11
C ILE A 30 31.15 7.26 -16.93
N VAL A 31 31.48 6.87 -15.71
CA VAL A 31 30.97 7.51 -14.48
C VAL A 31 31.39 8.96 -14.39
N ARG A 32 32.67 9.27 -14.66
CA ARG A 32 33.17 10.65 -14.65
C ARG A 32 32.40 11.53 -15.63
N ARG A 33 32.27 11.09 -16.88
CA ARG A 33 31.55 11.85 -17.92
C ARG A 33 30.05 11.99 -17.61
N ALA A 34 29.43 10.94 -17.08
CA ALA A 34 28.03 10.98 -16.67
C ALA A 34 27.80 11.99 -15.53
N ALA A 35 28.68 12.00 -14.52
CA ALA A 35 28.63 12.95 -13.41
C ALA A 35 28.87 14.39 -13.88
N ASP A 36 29.84 14.62 -14.75
CA ASP A 36 30.12 15.96 -15.31
C ASP A 36 28.97 16.47 -16.18
N ARG A 37 28.36 15.59 -17.00
CA ARG A 37 27.15 15.92 -17.76
C ARG A 37 26.00 16.28 -16.83
N ALA A 38 25.76 15.49 -15.79
CA ALA A 38 24.70 15.74 -14.82
C ALA A 38 24.85 17.13 -14.17
N ARG A 39 26.09 17.52 -13.82
CA ARG A 39 26.40 18.85 -13.27
C ARG A 39 26.21 19.97 -14.29
N LEU A 40 26.68 19.79 -15.52
CA LEU A 40 26.60 20.81 -16.58
C LEU A 40 25.16 21.07 -17.05
N GLU A 41 24.36 20.01 -17.13
CA GLU A 41 22.96 20.06 -17.55
C GLU A 41 22.00 20.29 -16.38
N HIS A 42 22.51 20.51 -15.17
CA HIS A 42 21.74 20.82 -13.95
C HIS A 42 20.70 19.76 -13.57
N PHE A 43 21.05 18.48 -13.69
CA PHE A 43 20.23 17.42 -13.13
C PHE A 43 20.27 17.44 -11.59
N ASP A 44 19.11 17.28 -10.96
CA ASP A 44 19.01 17.18 -9.50
C ASP A 44 19.57 15.85 -8.96
N TYR A 45 19.44 14.78 -9.75
CA TYR A 45 19.84 13.42 -9.37
C TYR A 45 20.61 12.74 -10.49
N CYS A 46 21.72 12.07 -10.14
CA CYS A 46 22.47 11.19 -11.02
C CYS A 46 22.55 9.81 -10.36
N ILE A 47 22.00 8.78 -11.00
CA ILE A 47 22.02 7.41 -10.49
C ILE A 47 22.98 6.61 -11.35
N VAL A 48 23.98 6.00 -10.71
CA VAL A 48 24.97 5.13 -11.36
C VAL A 48 24.63 3.68 -11.01
N ASP A 49 24.25 2.91 -12.03
CA ASP A 49 24.06 1.46 -11.90
C ASP A 49 25.37 0.72 -12.21
N SER A 50 25.94 0.07 -11.21
CA SER A 50 27.16 -0.73 -11.35
C SER A 50 26.82 -2.20 -11.59
N ALA A 51 27.64 -2.91 -12.36
CA ALA A 51 27.47 -4.34 -12.56
C ALA A 51 27.43 -5.11 -11.21
N GLY A 52 26.49 -6.05 -11.08
CA GLY A 52 26.37 -6.92 -9.90
C GLY A 52 27.59 -7.84 -9.74
N ARG A 53 28.13 -7.91 -8.52
CA ARG A 53 29.38 -8.63 -8.22
C ARG A 53 29.13 -9.60 -7.05
N LEU A 54 28.97 -10.88 -7.39
CA LEU A 54 28.63 -11.99 -6.47
C LEU A 54 29.81 -12.45 -5.60
N HIS A 55 31.04 -12.09 -5.98
CA HIS A 55 32.25 -12.45 -5.26
C HIS A 55 33.07 -11.19 -5.02
N ILE A 56 33.58 -11.03 -3.80
CA ILE A 56 34.46 -9.93 -3.39
C ILE A 56 35.83 -10.17 -4.05
N ASP A 57 35.90 -10.00 -5.36
CA ASP A 57 37.15 -10.00 -6.12
C ASP A 57 37.85 -8.66 -5.88
N ASP A 58 39.12 -8.70 -5.50
CA ASP A 58 39.89 -7.51 -5.17
C ASP A 58 39.99 -6.53 -6.33
N ALA A 59 40.21 -7.03 -7.55
CA ALA A 59 40.30 -6.18 -8.73
C ALA A 59 38.97 -5.46 -9.00
N LEU A 60 37.86 -6.15 -8.75
CA LEU A 60 36.52 -5.59 -8.93
C LEU A 60 36.17 -4.57 -7.84
N MET A 61 36.62 -4.76 -6.61
CA MET A 61 36.40 -3.81 -5.53
C MET A 61 37.26 -2.54 -5.70
N ASP A 62 38.46 -2.68 -6.24
CA ASP A 62 39.33 -1.55 -6.53
C ASP A 62 38.76 -0.70 -7.70
N GLU A 63 38.22 -1.34 -8.74
CA GLU A 63 37.51 -0.62 -9.80
C GLU A 63 36.28 0.15 -9.26
N LEU A 64 35.52 -0.43 -8.32
CA LEU A 64 34.40 0.26 -7.68
C LEU A 64 34.86 1.46 -6.83
N LYS A 65 36.01 1.37 -6.16
CA LYS A 65 36.60 2.52 -5.46
C LYS A 65 36.98 3.63 -6.43
N GLU A 66 37.63 3.29 -7.55
CA GLU A 66 37.98 4.28 -8.57
C GLU A 66 36.74 4.96 -9.16
N MET A 67 35.65 4.20 -9.40
CA MET A 67 34.37 4.76 -9.83
C MET A 67 33.77 5.69 -8.77
N LYS A 68 33.80 5.29 -7.49
CA LYS A 68 33.32 6.11 -6.37
C LYS A 68 34.12 7.41 -6.27
N ASP A 69 35.44 7.35 -6.36
CA ASP A 69 36.31 8.52 -6.27
C ASP A 69 36.10 9.47 -7.46
N ALA A 70 35.82 8.93 -8.65
CA ALA A 70 35.49 9.73 -9.83
C ALA A 70 34.11 10.40 -9.74
N ALA A 71 33.11 9.71 -9.19
CA ALA A 71 31.75 10.25 -9.02
C ALA A 71 31.63 11.24 -7.85
N GLN A 72 32.37 10.98 -6.76
CA GLN A 72 32.18 11.62 -5.45
C GLN A 72 30.70 11.61 -5.01
N PRO A 73 30.07 10.43 -4.88
CA PRO A 73 28.65 10.33 -4.62
C PRO A 73 28.30 10.75 -3.19
N ASP A 74 27.18 11.44 -3.02
CA ASP A 74 26.59 11.71 -1.70
C ASP A 74 26.09 10.44 -1.02
N GLU A 75 25.69 9.45 -1.83
CA GLU A 75 25.06 8.21 -1.38
C GLU A 75 25.63 6.98 -2.10
N VAL A 76 26.00 5.95 -1.34
CA VAL A 76 26.44 4.64 -1.84
C VAL A 76 25.50 3.59 -1.27
N LEU A 77 24.62 3.06 -2.13
CA LEU A 77 23.55 2.16 -1.73
C LEU A 77 23.89 0.70 -2.09
N LEU A 78 23.91 -0.17 -1.08
CA LEU A 78 24.02 -1.61 -1.30
C LEU A 78 22.64 -2.20 -1.60
N VAL A 79 22.48 -2.79 -2.78
CA VAL A 79 21.26 -3.51 -3.15
C VAL A 79 21.41 -4.99 -2.81
N ALA A 80 20.62 -5.47 -1.84
CA ALA A 80 20.68 -6.85 -1.37
C ALA A 80 19.31 -7.54 -1.50
N ASP A 81 19.33 -8.86 -1.70
CA ASP A 81 18.13 -9.69 -1.76
C ASP A 81 17.71 -10.12 -0.35
N ALA A 82 16.47 -9.83 0.04
CA ALA A 82 15.97 -10.17 1.37
C ALA A 82 15.96 -11.68 1.67
N MET A 83 15.97 -12.54 0.64
CA MET A 83 16.02 -14.00 0.80
C MET A 83 17.41 -14.55 1.11
N THR A 84 18.48 -13.79 0.83
CA THR A 84 19.87 -14.29 0.91
C THR A 84 20.46 -14.35 2.33
N GLY A 85 19.70 -13.93 3.35
CA GLY A 85 20.00 -14.20 4.76
C GLY A 85 21.42 -13.83 5.19
N GLN A 86 22.24 -14.84 5.53
CA GLN A 86 23.60 -14.69 6.05
C GLN A 86 24.62 -14.23 4.99
N GLU A 87 24.38 -14.53 3.72
CA GLU A 87 25.29 -14.14 2.62
C GLU A 87 25.24 -12.63 2.38
N ALA A 88 24.05 -12.04 2.49
CA ALA A 88 23.86 -10.59 2.46
C ALA A 88 24.62 -9.88 3.59
N VAL A 89 24.71 -10.50 4.77
CA VAL A 89 25.46 -9.94 5.91
C VAL A 89 26.95 -9.86 5.60
N ASN A 90 27.55 -10.95 5.11
CA ASN A 90 28.97 -10.98 4.75
C ASN A 90 29.29 -10.00 3.61
N LEU A 91 28.39 -9.91 2.63
CA LEU A 91 28.50 -8.93 1.53
C LEU A 91 28.43 -7.50 2.07
N GLY A 92 27.49 -7.23 2.98
CA GLY A 92 27.32 -5.95 3.63
C GLY A 92 28.57 -5.50 4.38
N GLU A 93 29.18 -6.38 5.17
CA GLU A 93 30.41 -6.11 5.91
C GLU A 93 31.56 -5.76 4.96
N ALA A 94 31.82 -6.60 3.95
CA ALA A 94 32.90 -6.38 3.00
C ALA A 94 32.74 -5.09 2.18
N PHE A 95 31.52 -4.75 1.76
CA PHE A 95 31.25 -3.50 1.04
C PHE A 95 31.34 -2.27 1.95
N SER A 96 30.88 -2.39 3.19
CA SER A 96 31.01 -1.33 4.19
C SER A 96 32.47 -1.00 4.47
N ASP A 97 33.31 -2.01 4.66
CA ASP A 97 34.73 -1.83 4.98
C ASP A 97 35.54 -1.31 3.80
N ARG A 98 35.27 -1.80 2.59
CA ARG A 98 36.10 -1.48 1.42
C ARG A 98 35.62 -0.27 0.63
N ILE A 99 34.31 -0.14 0.43
CA ILE A 99 33.74 0.92 -0.40
C ILE A 99 33.17 2.03 0.47
N GLY A 100 32.65 1.71 1.66
CA GLY A 100 31.94 2.66 2.50
C GLY A 100 30.54 2.91 1.94
N ILE A 101 29.58 2.12 2.40
CA ILE A 101 28.16 2.25 2.04
C ILE A 101 27.48 3.23 2.99
N THR A 102 26.45 3.93 2.51
CA THR A 102 25.67 4.91 3.28
C THR A 102 24.24 4.44 3.55
N GLY A 103 23.80 3.40 2.84
CA GLY A 103 22.47 2.84 3.01
C GLY A 103 22.30 1.50 2.30
N VAL A 104 21.22 0.81 2.66
CA VAL A 104 20.86 -0.48 2.06
C VAL A 104 19.50 -0.37 1.39
N VAL A 105 19.38 -1.00 0.22
CA VAL A 105 18.14 -1.25 -0.50
C VAL A 105 17.86 -2.75 -0.49
N LEU A 106 16.73 -3.16 0.09
CA LEU A 106 16.36 -4.57 0.17
C LEU A 106 15.34 -4.90 -0.92
N THR A 107 15.63 -5.88 -1.75
CA THR A 107 14.76 -6.32 -2.84
C THR A 107 14.10 -7.66 -2.51
N LYS A 108 13.03 -8.01 -3.23
CA LYS A 108 12.30 -9.29 -3.13
C LYS A 108 11.74 -9.60 -1.73
N LEU A 109 11.28 -8.57 -1.03
CA LEU A 109 10.62 -8.72 0.27
C LEU A 109 9.21 -9.34 0.18
N ASP A 110 8.71 -9.56 -1.03
CA ASP A 110 7.46 -10.26 -1.34
C ASP A 110 7.53 -11.79 -1.18
N GLY A 111 8.74 -12.36 -1.07
CA GLY A 111 8.93 -13.78 -0.74
C GLY A 111 8.66 -14.10 0.74
N ASP A 112 8.79 -15.38 1.11
CA ASP A 112 8.69 -15.90 2.50
C ASP A 112 9.88 -15.46 3.40
N ALA A 113 10.56 -14.38 2.99
CA ALA A 113 11.69 -13.78 3.68
C ALA A 113 11.18 -13.12 4.98
N ARG A 114 11.26 -13.87 6.07
CA ARG A 114 11.20 -13.33 7.42
C ARG A 114 12.26 -12.23 7.50
N GLY A 115 11.87 -10.97 7.71
CA GLY A 115 12.71 -9.75 7.64
C GLY A 115 13.98 -9.70 8.50
N GLY A 116 14.47 -10.82 9.02
CA GLY A 116 15.77 -10.96 9.68
C GLY A 116 16.96 -10.57 8.81
N GLY A 117 16.91 -10.75 7.48
CA GLY A 117 17.98 -10.28 6.59
C GLY A 117 18.23 -8.76 6.69
N ALA A 118 17.15 -7.98 6.83
CA ALA A 118 17.21 -6.53 7.02
C ALA A 118 17.86 -6.13 8.35
N LEU A 119 17.43 -6.81 9.43
CA LEU A 119 17.91 -6.54 10.78
C LEU A 119 19.38 -6.92 10.92
N SER A 120 19.77 -8.08 10.37
CA SER A 120 21.16 -8.55 10.38
C SER A 120 22.07 -7.62 9.60
N LEU A 121 21.67 -7.18 8.39
CA LEU A 121 22.44 -6.22 7.61
C LEU A 121 22.67 -4.92 8.37
N ARG A 122 21.62 -4.33 8.93
CA ARG A 122 21.74 -3.09 9.74
C ARG A 122 22.65 -3.29 10.96
N SER A 123 22.57 -4.45 11.62
CA SER A 123 23.38 -4.72 12.81
C SER A 123 24.88 -4.82 12.50
N VAL A 124 25.23 -5.28 11.30
CA VAL A 124 26.64 -5.47 10.88
C VAL A 124 27.19 -4.23 10.20
N THR A 125 26.45 -3.63 9.27
CA THR A 125 26.95 -2.48 8.50
C THR A 125 26.76 -1.14 9.22
N GLY A 126 25.88 -1.09 10.23
CA GLY A 126 25.56 0.13 10.97
C GLY A 126 24.77 1.18 10.17
N VAL A 127 24.55 0.97 8.86
CA VAL A 127 23.87 1.93 7.98
C VAL A 127 22.36 1.67 7.89
N PRO A 128 21.54 2.71 7.64
CA PRO A 128 20.10 2.54 7.58
C PRO A 128 19.64 1.79 6.32
N VAL A 129 18.54 1.04 6.44
CA VAL A 129 17.77 0.56 5.29
C VAL A 129 16.98 1.75 4.74
N LYS A 130 17.33 2.23 3.54
CA LYS A 130 16.74 3.43 2.93
C LYS A 130 15.52 3.11 2.08
N MET A 131 15.52 1.97 1.41
CA MET A 131 14.45 1.57 0.52
C MET A 131 14.20 0.06 0.59
N VAL A 132 12.95 -0.30 0.30
CA VAL A 132 12.51 -1.68 0.19
C VAL A 132 11.78 -1.86 -1.14
N GLY A 133 12.31 -2.73 -1.99
CA GLY A 133 11.62 -3.24 -3.16
C GLY A 133 10.71 -4.40 -2.73
N ALA A 134 9.42 -4.13 -2.59
CA ALA A 134 8.45 -5.20 -2.81
C ALA A 134 8.48 -5.49 -4.32
N GLY A 135 8.58 -6.75 -4.74
CA GLY A 135 8.61 -7.10 -6.15
C GLY A 135 7.49 -6.48 -6.98
N GLU A 136 7.51 -6.75 -8.28
CA GLU A 136 6.71 -6.09 -9.33
C GLU A 136 5.17 -6.04 -9.11
N LYS A 137 4.62 -6.71 -8.08
CA LYS A 137 3.19 -6.85 -7.88
C LYS A 137 2.57 -6.06 -6.72
N HIS A 138 3.25 -5.75 -5.60
CA HIS A 138 2.59 -5.04 -4.45
C HIS A 138 3.55 -4.27 -3.49
N PRO A 139 3.93 -3.01 -3.79
CA PRO A 139 4.86 -2.16 -2.99
C PRO A 139 4.40 -1.79 -1.57
N GLU A 140 3.11 -1.47 -1.39
CA GLU A 140 2.62 -0.75 -0.20
C GLU A 140 2.61 -1.59 1.08
N ARG A 141 2.49 -2.92 0.98
CA ARG A 141 2.36 -3.81 2.16
C ARG A 141 3.69 -4.11 2.86
N MET A 142 4.84 -3.82 2.25
CA MET A 142 6.16 -4.27 2.72
C MET A 142 6.95 -3.23 3.52
N ALA A 143 6.77 -1.93 3.25
CA ALA A 143 7.39 -0.85 4.03
C ALA A 143 7.07 -0.94 5.53
N SER A 144 5.84 -1.37 5.85
CA SER A 144 5.32 -1.59 7.19
C SER A 144 5.96 -2.76 7.96
N ARG A 145 6.54 -3.76 7.28
CA ARG A 145 7.15 -4.94 7.92
C ARG A 145 8.62 -4.76 8.28
N VAL A 146 9.36 -3.99 7.47
CA VAL A 146 10.83 -3.90 7.57
C VAL A 146 11.31 -2.94 8.66
N LEU A 147 10.55 -1.89 8.97
CA LEU A 147 11.02 -0.83 9.87
C LEU A 147 10.85 -1.13 11.37
N GLY A 148 10.18 -2.20 11.79
CA GLY A 148 9.97 -2.47 13.23
C GLY A 148 9.26 -1.33 14.00
N MET A 149 8.76 -0.30 13.30
CA MET A 149 7.98 0.83 13.79
C MET A 149 6.47 0.63 13.59
N GLY A 150 6.04 -0.63 13.45
CA GLY A 150 4.64 -0.99 13.27
C GLY A 150 3.72 -0.56 14.42
N ASP A 151 4.27 -0.25 15.60
CA ASP A 151 3.47 -0.08 16.81
C ASP A 151 3.41 1.32 17.40
N VAL A 152 4.16 2.34 16.92
CA VAL A 152 4.12 3.66 17.58
C VAL A 152 3.75 4.80 16.63
N MET A 153 4.33 4.86 15.43
CA MET A 153 3.87 5.84 14.42
C MET A 153 2.49 5.46 13.90
N SER A 154 2.23 4.16 13.73
CA SER A 154 0.89 3.69 13.34
C SER A 154 -0.15 3.94 14.43
N LEU A 155 0.18 3.94 15.72
CA LEU A 155 -0.79 4.31 16.76
C LEU A 155 -1.11 5.80 16.76
N ILE A 156 -0.18 6.67 16.34
CA ILE A 156 -0.39 8.13 16.29
C ILE A 156 -1.09 8.52 14.98
N GLU A 157 -0.66 7.98 13.83
CA GLU A 157 -1.34 8.17 12.55
C GLU A 157 -2.70 7.44 12.48
N LYS A 158 -2.86 6.25 13.10
CA LYS A 158 -4.16 5.57 13.24
C LYS A 158 -5.02 6.19 14.34
N ALA A 159 -4.48 6.95 15.29
CA ALA A 159 -5.30 7.78 16.19
C ALA A 159 -5.80 9.05 15.49
N GLU A 160 -5.04 9.61 14.54
CA GLU A 160 -5.49 10.72 13.69
C GLU A 160 -6.39 10.28 12.53
N ALA A 161 -6.21 9.07 11.99
CA ALA A 161 -7.03 8.50 10.91
C ALA A 161 -8.24 7.70 11.41
N ALA A 162 -8.24 7.20 12.64
CA ALA A 162 -9.43 6.67 13.29
C ALA A 162 -10.21 7.85 13.87
N ILE A 163 -11.16 8.33 13.07
CA ILE A 163 -12.18 9.31 13.46
C ILE A 163 -11.63 10.74 13.49
N SER A 164 -11.79 11.44 12.35
CA SER A 164 -12.03 12.87 12.42
C SER A 164 -13.19 13.10 13.42
N PRO A 165 -13.05 14.00 14.41
CA PRO A 165 -14.16 14.36 15.29
C PRO A 165 -15.44 14.70 14.53
N ASP A 166 -15.30 15.24 13.31
CA ASP A 166 -16.40 15.56 12.40
C ASP A 166 -17.03 14.31 11.76
N ASP A 167 -16.25 13.27 11.48
CA ASP A 167 -16.76 12.03 10.87
C ASP A 167 -17.47 11.11 11.88
N ALA A 168 -17.00 11.00 13.13
CA ALA A 168 -17.80 10.33 14.16
C ALA A 168 -19.06 11.12 14.50
N GLN A 169 -18.99 12.45 14.53
CA GLN A 169 -20.18 13.27 14.70
C GLN A 169 -21.15 13.07 13.54
N SER A 170 -20.70 13.05 12.28
CA SER A 170 -21.58 12.79 11.13
C SER A 170 -22.17 11.37 11.14
N MET A 171 -21.42 10.38 11.61
CA MET A 171 -21.92 9.01 11.75
C MET A 171 -22.93 8.87 12.90
N VAL A 172 -22.70 9.54 14.04
CA VAL A 172 -23.64 9.58 15.18
C VAL A 172 -24.86 10.45 14.89
N GLU A 173 -24.69 11.57 14.18
CA GLU A 173 -25.77 12.44 13.72
C GLU A 173 -26.62 11.76 12.65
N SER A 174 -26.03 11.02 11.71
CA SER A 174 -26.77 10.26 10.69
C SER A 174 -27.55 9.09 11.30
N LEU A 175 -27.03 8.49 12.38
CA LEU A 175 -27.78 7.55 13.23
C LEU A 175 -28.90 8.24 14.03
N GLY A 176 -28.73 9.52 14.38
CA GLY A 176 -29.68 10.34 15.14
C GLY A 176 -30.81 10.98 14.32
N LYS A 177 -30.55 11.36 13.07
CA LYS A 177 -31.46 12.16 12.21
C LYS A 177 -32.36 11.33 11.28
N GLY A 178 -32.23 10.01 11.29
CA GLY A 178 -33.31 9.12 10.85
C GLY A 178 -33.59 9.15 9.34
N THR A 179 -32.79 8.43 8.57
CA THR A 179 -33.25 7.40 7.63
C THR A 179 -32.03 6.80 6.95
N PHE A 180 -31.72 5.54 7.27
CA PHE A 180 -30.76 4.78 6.48
C PHE A 180 -31.31 4.65 5.05
N THR A 181 -30.66 5.28 4.07
CA THR A 181 -31.03 5.28 2.65
C THR A 181 -29.98 4.56 1.80
N LEU A 182 -30.26 4.34 0.51
CA LEU A 182 -29.28 3.75 -0.41
C LEU A 182 -28.08 4.69 -0.66
N VAL A 183 -28.24 6.00 -0.44
CA VAL A 183 -27.12 6.97 -0.49
C VAL A 183 -26.12 6.66 0.62
N THR A 184 -26.62 6.53 1.85
CA THR A 184 -25.80 6.18 3.02
C THR A 184 -25.13 4.82 2.84
N MET A 185 -25.85 3.82 2.31
CA MET A 185 -25.27 2.50 2.04
C MET A 185 -24.14 2.58 1.01
N LYS A 186 -24.28 3.39 -0.05
CA LYS A 186 -23.23 3.60 -1.05
C LYS A 186 -22.00 4.27 -0.43
N GLU A 187 -22.19 5.31 0.36
CA GLU A 187 -21.10 6.03 1.03
C GLU A 187 -20.30 5.09 1.94
N GLN A 188 -20.98 4.24 2.70
CA GLN A 188 -20.34 3.24 3.54
C GLN A 188 -19.53 2.22 2.72
N ILE A 189 -20.07 1.73 1.59
CA ILE A 189 -19.32 0.84 0.70
C ILE A 189 -18.07 1.53 0.13
N LEU A 190 -18.17 2.81 -0.24
CA LEU A 190 -17.04 3.58 -0.75
C LEU A 190 -15.98 3.85 0.33
N GLN A 191 -16.40 4.15 1.56
CA GLN A 191 -15.48 4.28 2.71
C GLN A 191 -14.78 2.95 3.00
N MET A 192 -15.52 1.84 2.97
CA MET A 192 -14.93 0.51 3.12
C MET A 192 -13.91 0.20 2.03
N ARG A 193 -14.17 0.59 0.77
CA ARG A 193 -13.18 0.46 -0.32
C ARG A 193 -11.93 1.30 -0.10
N LYS A 194 -12.05 2.49 0.50
CA LYS A 194 -10.90 3.37 0.79
C LYS A 194 -9.99 2.80 1.89
N MET A 195 -10.54 1.98 2.79
CA MET A 195 -9.78 1.35 3.88
C MET A 195 -9.05 0.05 3.48
N GLY A 196 -9.18 -0.39 2.22
CA GLY A 196 -8.53 -1.60 1.70
C GLY A 196 -9.37 -2.88 1.82
N SER A 197 -8.78 -4.03 1.47
CA SER A 197 -9.48 -5.31 1.43
C SER A 197 -10.00 -5.72 2.81
N MET A 198 -11.31 -5.99 2.93
CA MET A 198 -11.98 -6.35 4.19
C MET A 198 -11.35 -7.55 4.94
N GLY A 199 -10.57 -8.39 4.24
CA GLY A 199 -9.79 -9.46 4.86
C GLY A 199 -8.78 -8.97 5.90
N ASP A 200 -8.20 -7.79 5.68
CA ASP A 200 -7.19 -7.20 6.58
C ASP A 200 -7.85 -6.59 7.83
N VAL A 201 -9.07 -6.04 7.70
CA VAL A 201 -9.82 -5.46 8.82
C VAL A 201 -10.44 -6.54 9.71
N LEU A 202 -10.96 -7.63 9.12
CA LEU A 202 -11.55 -8.74 9.87
C LEU A 202 -10.51 -9.56 10.63
N SER A 203 -9.29 -9.69 10.09
CA SER A 203 -8.17 -10.37 10.76
C SER A 203 -7.60 -9.56 11.94
N MET A 204 -7.92 -8.27 12.03
CA MET A 204 -7.53 -7.39 13.13
C MET A 204 -8.50 -7.40 14.33
N ILE A 205 -9.66 -8.07 14.26
CA ILE A 205 -10.61 -8.14 15.38
C ILE A 205 -10.28 -9.34 16.29
N PRO A 206 -9.82 -9.13 17.54
CA PRO A 206 -9.48 -10.21 18.45
C PRO A 206 -10.71 -11.08 18.75
N GLY A 207 -10.59 -12.39 18.54
CA GLY A 207 -11.63 -13.38 18.89
C GLY A 207 -12.66 -13.69 17.79
N LEU A 208 -12.57 -13.08 16.60
CA LEU A 208 -13.44 -13.37 15.46
C LEU A 208 -12.77 -14.20 14.34
N GLY A 209 -11.44 -14.24 14.29
CA GLY A 209 -10.68 -14.99 13.27
C GLY A 209 -10.92 -16.51 13.25
N ASN A 210 -11.33 -17.11 14.37
CA ASN A 210 -11.56 -18.57 14.46
C ASN A 210 -13.00 -19.01 14.14
N ARG A 211 -13.91 -18.10 13.75
CA ARG A 211 -15.35 -18.44 13.59
C ARG A 211 -15.95 -18.15 12.22
N MET A 212 -15.20 -17.60 11.27
CA MET A 212 -15.66 -17.43 9.90
C MET A 212 -14.56 -17.87 8.91
N PRO A 213 -14.65 -19.07 8.31
CA PRO A 213 -13.77 -19.45 7.22
C PRO A 213 -14.14 -18.65 5.96
N ASP A 214 -13.13 -18.07 5.30
CA ASP A 214 -13.14 -17.58 3.91
C ASP A 214 -14.44 -16.94 3.41
N MET A 215 -14.87 -15.83 4.04
CA MET A 215 -15.64 -14.85 3.27
C MET A 215 -14.66 -14.02 2.45
N GLU A 216 -14.22 -14.58 1.31
CA GLU A 216 -13.69 -13.76 0.22
C GLU A 216 -14.81 -12.81 -0.21
N ILE A 217 -14.75 -11.57 0.28
CA ILE A 217 -15.67 -10.54 -0.17
C ILE A 217 -15.16 -10.09 -1.53
N ASP A 218 -15.80 -10.60 -2.57
CA ASP A 218 -15.50 -10.27 -3.96
C ASP A 218 -15.65 -8.75 -4.16
N GLU A 219 -14.53 -8.05 -4.34
CA GLU A 219 -14.48 -6.61 -4.63
C GLU A 219 -15.30 -6.25 -5.88
N THR A 220 -15.45 -7.22 -6.79
CA THR A 220 -16.31 -7.10 -7.98
C THR A 220 -17.77 -6.97 -7.59
N GLU A 221 -18.24 -7.66 -6.55
CA GLU A 221 -19.62 -7.55 -6.06
C GLU A 221 -19.88 -6.18 -5.42
N LEU A 222 -18.91 -5.63 -4.69
CA LEU A 222 -19.01 -4.27 -4.13
C LEU A 222 -19.09 -3.22 -5.25
N THR A 223 -18.27 -3.37 -6.28
CA THR A 223 -18.28 -2.48 -7.46
C THR A 223 -19.61 -2.57 -8.21
N ARG A 224 -20.15 -3.78 -8.41
CA ARG A 224 -21.48 -3.98 -9.00
C ARG A 224 -22.58 -3.33 -8.17
N THR A 225 -22.51 -3.43 -6.85
CA THR A 225 -23.47 -2.82 -5.92
C THR A 225 -23.48 -1.30 -6.07
N VAL A 226 -22.31 -0.68 -6.14
CA VAL A 226 -22.17 0.78 -6.39
C VAL A 226 -22.76 1.16 -7.74
N ALA A 227 -22.44 0.43 -8.81
CA ALA A 227 -22.98 0.69 -10.15
C ALA A 227 -24.52 0.60 -10.21
N ILE A 228 -25.12 -0.38 -9.51
CA ILE A 228 -26.58 -0.51 -9.39
C ILE A 228 -27.19 0.72 -8.68
N ILE A 229 -26.59 1.19 -7.58
CA ILE A 229 -27.08 2.37 -6.86
C ILE A 229 -26.92 3.63 -7.72
N ASP A 230 -25.83 3.73 -8.47
CA ASP A 230 -25.58 4.88 -9.35
C ASP A 230 -26.56 4.97 -10.51
N SER A 231 -27.10 3.85 -10.97
CA SER A 231 -28.16 3.77 -11.99
C SER A 231 -29.57 4.15 -11.49
N MET A 232 -29.69 4.51 -10.21
CA MET A 232 -30.93 5.01 -9.61
C MET A 232 -31.00 6.53 -9.61
N THR A 233 -32.22 7.06 -9.70
CA THR A 233 -32.51 8.49 -9.50
C THR A 233 -32.46 8.87 -8.01
N PRO A 234 -32.25 10.15 -7.65
CA PRO A 234 -32.24 10.59 -6.24
C PRO A 234 -33.50 10.20 -5.45
N ALA A 235 -34.67 10.24 -6.09
CA ALA A 235 -35.93 9.82 -5.47
C ALA A 235 -35.98 8.31 -5.16
N GLU A 236 -35.37 7.49 -6.03
CA GLU A 236 -35.29 6.04 -5.82
C GLU A 236 -34.27 5.67 -4.73
N ARG A 237 -33.17 6.42 -4.61
CA ARG A 237 -32.16 6.19 -3.55
C ARG A 237 -32.68 6.53 -2.16
N THR A 238 -33.48 7.58 -2.06
CA THR A 238 -34.11 8.03 -0.81
C THR A 238 -35.33 7.20 -0.43
N LYS A 239 -36.14 6.78 -1.42
CA LYS A 239 -37.34 5.94 -1.22
C LYS A 239 -37.30 4.68 -2.09
N PRO A 240 -36.56 3.62 -1.68
CA PRO A 240 -36.42 2.40 -2.49
C PRO A 240 -37.74 1.65 -2.75
N GLU A 241 -38.78 1.93 -1.97
CA GLU A 241 -40.13 1.35 -2.11
C GLU A 241 -40.78 1.67 -3.47
N ILE A 242 -40.40 2.76 -4.13
CA ILE A 242 -40.94 3.13 -5.44
C ILE A 242 -40.36 2.28 -6.58
N ILE A 243 -39.31 1.50 -6.32
CA ILE A 243 -38.58 0.69 -7.31
C ILE A 243 -39.37 -0.60 -7.64
N LYS A 244 -40.34 -0.44 -8.54
CA LYS A 244 -41.15 -1.52 -9.14
C LYS A 244 -40.48 -2.13 -10.38
N GLY A 245 -41.12 -3.10 -11.02
CA GLY A 245 -40.56 -3.88 -12.13
C GLY A 245 -39.96 -3.07 -13.28
N SER A 246 -40.65 -2.02 -13.76
CA SER A 246 -40.14 -1.15 -14.84
C SER A 246 -38.83 -0.45 -14.44
N ARG A 247 -38.76 0.14 -13.25
CA ARG A 247 -37.54 0.79 -12.72
C ARG A 247 -36.40 -0.21 -12.53
N ARG A 248 -36.69 -1.43 -12.06
CA ARG A 248 -35.67 -2.49 -11.92
C ARG A 248 -35.04 -2.87 -13.25
N LYS A 249 -35.84 -2.98 -14.33
CA LYS A 249 -35.32 -3.23 -15.68
C LYS A 249 -34.41 -2.10 -16.16
N ARG A 250 -34.82 -0.85 -15.95
CA ARG A 250 -34.01 0.34 -16.28
C ARG A 250 -32.69 0.38 -15.51
N ILE A 251 -32.72 0.13 -14.20
CA ILE A 251 -31.53 0.13 -13.33
C ILE A 251 -30.57 -0.98 -13.75
N ALA A 252 -31.08 -2.19 -14.01
CA ALA A 252 -30.28 -3.33 -14.47
C ALA A 252 -29.58 -3.01 -15.80
N ALA A 253 -30.31 -2.46 -16.77
CA ALA A 253 -29.73 -2.04 -18.05
C ALA A 253 -28.66 -0.95 -17.89
N GLY A 254 -28.91 0.06 -17.04
CA GLY A 254 -27.97 1.16 -16.81
C GLY A 254 -26.70 0.77 -16.05
N SER A 255 -26.76 -0.28 -15.24
CA SER A 255 -25.63 -0.78 -14.45
C SER A 255 -24.89 -1.96 -15.09
N GLY A 256 -25.38 -2.46 -16.24
CA GLY A 256 -24.86 -3.66 -16.89
C GLY A 256 -25.11 -4.95 -16.09
N THR A 257 -26.08 -4.96 -15.18
CA THR A 257 -26.41 -6.12 -14.34
C THR A 257 -27.75 -6.75 -14.71
N ARG A 258 -28.10 -7.85 -14.05
CA ARG A 258 -29.42 -8.51 -14.21
C ARG A 258 -30.43 -7.91 -13.24
N VAL A 259 -31.72 -8.02 -13.58
CA VAL A 259 -32.82 -7.64 -12.68
C VAL A 259 -32.77 -8.41 -11.34
N GLN A 260 -32.23 -9.63 -11.35
CA GLN A 260 -32.01 -10.44 -10.16
C GLN A 260 -31.01 -9.80 -9.19
N ASP A 261 -29.96 -9.16 -9.69
CA ASP A 261 -28.95 -8.49 -8.88
C ASP A 261 -29.55 -7.26 -8.18
N VAL A 262 -30.36 -6.49 -8.92
CA VAL A 262 -31.13 -5.36 -8.36
C VAL A 262 -32.08 -5.84 -7.26
N ASN A 263 -32.76 -6.98 -7.45
CA ASN A 263 -33.64 -7.56 -6.44
C ASN A 263 -32.87 -7.99 -5.17
N ARG A 264 -31.69 -8.58 -5.35
CA ARG A 264 -30.82 -9.03 -4.25
C ARG A 264 -30.37 -7.84 -3.41
N LEU A 265 -29.91 -6.76 -4.05
CA LEU A 265 -29.52 -5.53 -3.38
C LEU A 265 -30.68 -4.91 -2.59
N LEU A 266 -31.86 -4.77 -3.20
CA LEU A 266 -33.02 -4.20 -2.51
C LEU A 266 -33.46 -5.03 -1.30
N LYS A 267 -33.32 -6.37 -1.36
CA LYS A 267 -33.57 -7.26 -0.21
C LYS A 267 -32.54 -7.05 0.90
N GLN A 268 -31.25 -7.02 0.57
CA GLN A 268 -30.16 -6.79 1.53
C GLN A 268 -30.31 -5.41 2.21
N PHE A 269 -30.67 -4.38 1.43
CA PHE A 269 -30.96 -3.06 1.96
C PHE A 269 -32.14 -3.08 2.94
N ALA A 270 -33.26 -3.73 2.58
CA ALA A 270 -34.43 -3.83 3.46
C ALA A 270 -34.12 -4.57 4.78
N GLN A 271 -33.30 -5.62 4.73
CA GLN A 271 -32.83 -6.35 5.92
C GLN A 271 -31.97 -5.46 6.81
N THR A 272 -30.99 -4.76 6.21
CA THR A 272 -30.11 -3.83 6.95
C THR A 272 -30.91 -2.69 7.57
N GLN A 273 -31.87 -2.13 6.83
CA GLN A 273 -32.76 -1.09 7.33
C GLN A 273 -33.60 -1.57 8.52
N LYS A 274 -34.06 -2.84 8.50
CA LYS A 274 -34.79 -3.45 9.62
C LYS A 274 -33.89 -3.59 10.86
N LEU A 275 -32.66 -4.05 10.69
CA LEU A 275 -31.67 -4.15 11.77
C LEU A 275 -31.34 -2.76 12.36
N MET A 276 -31.10 -1.76 11.52
CA MET A 276 -30.84 -0.39 11.95
C MET A 276 -32.02 0.23 12.71
N LYS A 277 -33.26 -0.02 12.27
CA LYS A 277 -34.47 0.38 13.01
C LYS A 277 -34.58 -0.30 14.38
N GLN A 278 -34.21 -1.57 14.48
CA GLN A 278 -34.18 -2.29 15.76
C GLN A 278 -33.09 -1.77 16.69
N PHE A 279 -31.91 -1.47 16.16
CA PHE A 279 -30.79 -0.93 16.91
C PHE A 279 -31.05 0.50 17.41
N SER A 280 -31.65 1.35 16.58
CA SER A 280 -32.07 2.71 16.96
C SER A 280 -33.12 2.71 18.10
N LYS A 281 -34.04 1.73 18.10
CA LYS A 281 -35.05 1.58 19.16
C LYS A 281 -34.53 0.90 20.44
N GLY A 282 -33.51 0.04 20.36
CA GLY A 282 -32.99 -0.75 21.49
C GLY A 282 -31.68 -0.24 22.12
N GLY A 283 -30.82 0.42 21.33
CA GLY A 283 -29.47 0.84 21.74
C GLY A 283 -29.47 2.00 22.72
N LYS A 284 -30.29 3.03 22.49
CA LYS A 284 -30.39 4.19 23.40
C LYS A 284 -30.83 3.80 24.81
N LYS A 285 -31.72 2.82 24.97
CA LYS A 285 -32.21 2.39 26.28
C LYS A 285 -31.16 1.59 27.07
N LYS A 286 -30.48 0.62 26.44
CA LYS A 286 -29.43 -0.18 27.09
C LYS A 286 -28.14 0.61 27.35
N GLN A 287 -27.79 1.54 26.47
CA GLN A 287 -26.62 2.39 26.62
C GLN A 287 -26.84 3.45 27.72
N MET A 288 -28.03 4.05 27.81
CA MET A 288 -28.43 4.90 28.94
C MET A 288 -28.47 4.15 30.28
N GLN A 289 -28.89 2.87 30.28
CA GLN A 289 -28.90 2.04 31.49
C GLN A 289 -27.47 1.71 31.98
N ARG A 290 -26.54 1.42 31.05
CA ARG A 290 -25.12 1.22 31.36
C ARG A 290 -24.44 2.51 31.83
N MET A 291 -24.79 3.66 31.24
CA MET A 291 -24.24 4.96 31.64
C MET A 291 -24.75 5.39 33.03
N ARG A 292 -26.03 5.10 33.35
CA ARG A 292 -26.58 5.29 34.71
C ARG A 292 -25.93 4.38 35.76
N GLN A 293 -25.53 3.17 35.40
CA GLN A 293 -24.80 2.28 36.32
C GLN A 293 -23.35 2.72 36.56
N MET A 294 -22.71 3.38 35.60
CA MET A 294 -21.36 3.94 35.77
C MET A 294 -21.35 5.24 36.58
N LEU A 295 -22.44 6.01 36.59
CA LEU A 295 -22.57 7.27 37.33
C LEU A 295 -23.06 7.09 38.78
N ASN A 296 -23.24 5.85 39.23
CA ASN A 296 -23.69 5.50 40.59
C ASN A 296 -22.59 4.77 41.41
N PHE A 297 -21.31 5.00 41.08
CA PHE A 297 -20.16 4.69 41.94
C PHE A 297 -19.40 5.97 42.24
#